data_AF-A0A3D1SZG2-F1
#
_entry.id   AF-A0A3D1SZG2-F1
#
_cell.length_a   1.000
_cell.length_b   1.000
_cell.length_c   1.000
_cell.angle_alpha   90.00
_cell.angle_beta   90.00
_cell.angle_gamma   90.00
#
_symmetry.space_group_name_H-M   'P 1'
#
loop_
_entity.id
_entity.type
_entity.pdbx_description
1 polymer ?
#
loop_
_entity_poly.entity_id
_entity_poly.type
_entity_poly.pdbx_seq_one_letter_code
_entity_poly.pdbx_strand_id
1 'polypeptide(L)'
;MRKRFPICLFLMLCVCLIAVIFSGCGGAGGPDGPGGSGTEYTLVVTVAPQGTGSVMLDPAGGKYKSGTNVILRPVANDGYEFIGWDGDNKADLDTDYDYWKINMDGHKKIIAAFAELLPNQVARPTAVPVGGMVAAGTEITLSVTTEGATIYYTTDDSTPTSASTIYDASAKPTVPDGGLTLKAIAAKAEMVDSNVATFHYSTPRPIEQQTFAVGGVSFDMRLAPACSNFPYGMFEETEDVDIDFWIAETEVTCELWHTVRTWANDPVRGAQRYFFQSEYFIDPPIEEQRLLPLDLISWRDAIVWCNALTEYYNATSGKSLGCVYTYGGQVIRDSRDTNAVACDQAIMTAGAKGFRLPISKEWEMAARYIDGIDWLPYDHVSGDTSGHCYPDVTSTRVGDYVWYADNSGATIHPVATKQPNHLGLYDMSGNVAEFCFEIHNKSDDYRVLRGGHCFSQTATYFLLVSYENWADPAYGVFGYGFRFAATK
;
A
#
# COMPACT_ATOMS: atom_id res chain seq x y z
N MET A 1 -11.15 67.39 -28.71
CA MET A 1 -9.99 66.87 -27.96
C MET A 1 -10.49 65.88 -26.93
N ARG A 2 -10.36 64.58 -27.20
CA ARG A 2 -10.81 63.47 -26.34
C ARG A 2 -9.65 63.03 -25.45
N LYS A 3 -9.86 62.95 -24.13
CA LYS A 3 -8.93 62.30 -23.19
C LYS A 3 -9.34 60.83 -23.04
N ARG A 4 -8.38 59.92 -23.27
CA ARG A 4 -8.50 58.47 -23.11
C ARG A 4 -7.95 58.06 -21.74
N PHE A 5 -8.68 57.21 -21.03
CA PHE A 5 -8.20 56.39 -19.91
C PHE A 5 -7.52 55.12 -20.46
N PRO A 6 -6.46 54.58 -19.82
CA PRO A 6 -5.96 53.25 -20.15
C PRO A 6 -6.71 52.19 -19.33
N ILE A 7 -7.16 51.14 -20.03
CA ILE A 7 -7.73 49.92 -19.48
C ILE A 7 -6.54 48.96 -19.26
N CYS A 8 -6.30 48.53 -18.02
CA CYS A 8 -5.42 47.41 -17.71
C CYS A 8 -6.19 46.11 -17.92
N LEU A 9 -5.72 45.32 -18.89
CA LEU A 9 -6.23 44.01 -19.28
C LEU A 9 -5.71 42.95 -18.29
N PHE A 10 -6.56 42.43 -17.40
CA PHE A 10 -6.26 41.22 -16.64
C PHE A 10 -6.66 40.01 -17.49
N LEU A 11 -5.67 39.19 -17.85
CA LEU A 11 -5.86 37.96 -18.60
C LEU A 11 -6.39 36.88 -17.63
N MET A 12 -7.71 36.65 -17.65
CA MET A 12 -8.34 35.54 -16.93
C MET A 12 -8.36 34.35 -17.90
N LEU A 13 -7.54 33.33 -17.63
CA LEU A 13 -7.44 32.12 -18.44
C LEU A 13 -8.67 31.23 -18.14
N CYS A 14 -9.78 31.45 -18.84
CA CYS A 14 -10.91 30.52 -18.84
C CYS A 14 -10.52 29.26 -19.63
N VAL A 15 -10.25 28.15 -18.94
CA VAL A 15 -10.16 26.83 -19.57
C VAL A 15 -11.59 26.32 -19.74
N CYS A 16 -12.18 26.57 -20.91
CA CYS A 16 -13.39 25.89 -21.36
C CYS A 16 -13.03 24.44 -21.73
N LEU A 17 -13.47 23.46 -20.92
CA LEU A 17 -13.38 22.05 -21.31
C LEU A 17 -14.53 21.73 -22.30
N ILE A 18 -14.16 21.55 -23.56
CA ILE A 18 -15.05 21.07 -24.62
C ILE A 18 -15.24 19.56 -24.43
N ALA A 19 -16.49 19.10 -24.35
CA ALA A 19 -16.83 17.69 -24.43
C ALA A 19 -16.43 17.14 -25.80
N VAL A 20 -15.41 16.28 -25.85
CA VAL A 20 -15.02 15.57 -27.07
C VAL A 20 -15.75 14.24 -27.12
N ILE A 21 -16.73 14.12 -28.01
CA ILE A 21 -17.37 12.86 -28.38
C ILE A 21 -16.52 12.24 -29.49
N PHE A 22 -15.84 11.12 -29.21
CA PHE A 22 -15.26 10.29 -30.28
C PHE A 22 -16.26 9.21 -30.70
N SER A 23 -16.83 9.38 -31.90
CA SER A 23 -17.42 8.32 -32.70
C SER A 23 -16.37 7.83 -33.71
N GLY A 24 -15.90 6.59 -33.58
CA GLY A 24 -15.05 5.92 -34.55
C GLY A 24 -15.50 4.47 -34.75
N CYS A 25 -15.81 4.11 -35.99
CA CYS A 25 -16.37 2.83 -36.40
C CYS A 25 -15.39 2.09 -37.33
N GLY A 26 -15.10 0.81 -37.02
CA GLY A 26 -14.86 -0.28 -37.99
C GLY A 26 -13.44 -0.56 -38.53
N GLY A 27 -12.92 -1.79 -38.30
CA GLY A 27 -12.09 -2.49 -39.30
C GLY A 27 -11.02 -3.52 -38.85
N ALA A 28 -11.42 -4.80 -38.74
CA ALA A 28 -10.71 -6.05 -39.10
C ALA A 28 -9.47 -6.60 -38.33
N GLY A 29 -9.72 -7.62 -37.48
CA GLY A 29 -9.19 -9.00 -37.58
C GLY A 29 -7.68 -9.30 -37.44
N GLY A 30 -7.26 -9.73 -36.25
CA GLY A 30 -6.01 -10.46 -35.96
C GLY A 30 -6.23 -11.41 -34.76
N PRO A 31 -5.47 -12.52 -34.62
CA PRO A 31 -5.86 -13.65 -33.77
C PRO A 31 -5.77 -13.30 -32.29
N ASP A 32 -6.80 -13.70 -31.56
CA ASP A 32 -7.00 -13.45 -30.13
C ASP A 32 -5.82 -13.95 -29.27
N GLY A 33 -5.09 -13.01 -28.66
CA GLY A 33 -4.33 -13.27 -27.43
C GLY A 33 -5.26 -13.29 -26.22
N PRO A 34 -4.87 -13.84 -25.05
CA PRO A 34 -5.72 -13.85 -23.87
C PRO A 34 -5.68 -12.47 -23.20
N GLY A 35 -6.20 -11.45 -23.89
CA GLY A 35 -6.51 -10.14 -23.34
C GLY A 35 -7.85 -10.23 -22.62
N GLY A 36 -7.82 -10.56 -21.33
CA GLY A 36 -9.00 -10.40 -20.49
C GLY A 36 -9.26 -8.92 -20.27
N SER A 37 -10.12 -8.31 -21.09
CA SER A 37 -10.67 -6.99 -20.82
C SER A 37 -11.48 -7.06 -19.52
N GLY A 38 -10.88 -6.64 -18.40
CA GLY A 38 -11.63 -6.42 -17.17
C GLY A 38 -12.81 -5.49 -17.50
N THR A 39 -14.02 -5.85 -17.06
CA THR A 39 -15.21 -5.04 -17.31
C THR A 39 -14.97 -3.63 -16.75
N GLU A 40 -15.05 -2.62 -17.61
CA GLU A 40 -14.96 -1.22 -17.19
C GLU A 40 -16.34 -0.65 -16.92
N TYR A 41 -16.42 0.15 -15.87
CA TYR A 41 -17.60 0.86 -15.47
C TYR A 41 -17.35 2.36 -15.46
N THR A 42 -18.33 3.09 -15.95
CA THR A 42 -18.35 4.54 -15.90
C THR A 42 -18.81 4.98 -14.52
N LEU A 43 -18.10 5.91 -13.90
CA LEU A 43 -18.60 6.70 -12.78
C LEU A 43 -19.00 8.07 -13.32
N VAL A 44 -20.29 8.32 -13.36
CA VAL A 44 -20.82 9.64 -13.74
C VAL A 44 -21.06 10.43 -12.45
N VAL A 45 -20.19 11.41 -12.20
CA VAL A 45 -20.39 12.37 -11.12
C VAL A 45 -20.97 13.65 -11.69
N THR A 46 -22.11 14.05 -11.17
CA THR A 46 -22.74 15.33 -11.53
C THR A 46 -22.89 16.21 -10.30
N VAL A 47 -23.02 17.51 -10.50
CA VAL A 47 -23.19 18.50 -9.44
C VAL A 47 -24.59 19.06 -9.55
N ALA A 48 -25.31 19.15 -8.42
CA ALA A 48 -26.66 19.71 -8.36
C ALA A 48 -26.76 20.78 -7.26
N PRO A 49 -27.27 21.99 -7.57
CA PRO A 49 -27.50 22.54 -8.91
C PRO A 49 -26.21 22.63 -9.76
N GLN A 50 -26.29 22.74 -11.08
CA GLN A 50 -25.07 22.85 -11.90
C GLN A 50 -24.32 24.16 -11.59
N GLY A 51 -22.99 24.09 -11.44
CA GLY A 51 -22.14 25.26 -11.19
C GLY A 51 -21.99 25.66 -9.71
N THR A 52 -22.51 24.87 -8.78
CA THR A 52 -22.45 25.13 -7.33
C THR A 52 -21.27 24.48 -6.62
N GLY A 53 -20.50 23.67 -7.33
CA GLY A 53 -19.32 22.99 -6.81
C GLY A 53 -18.65 22.12 -7.86
N SER A 54 -17.71 21.31 -7.40
CA SER A 54 -17.01 20.28 -8.15
C SER A 54 -16.72 19.09 -7.24
N VAL A 55 -16.26 18.00 -7.83
CA VAL A 55 -15.81 16.82 -7.09
C VAL A 55 -14.44 16.46 -7.61
N MET A 56 -13.46 16.41 -6.71
CA MET A 56 -12.16 15.83 -7.01
C MET A 56 -12.28 14.31 -6.88
N LEU A 57 -11.84 13.61 -7.93
CA LEU A 57 -11.79 12.15 -7.98
C LEU A 57 -10.34 11.69 -7.87
N ASP A 58 -10.13 10.63 -7.14
CA ASP A 58 -8.83 10.01 -6.92
C ASP A 58 -9.01 8.47 -6.91
N PRO A 59 -8.58 7.75 -7.96
CA PRO A 59 -7.91 8.27 -9.16
C PRO A 59 -8.81 9.18 -10.02
N ALA A 60 -8.20 10.20 -10.63
CA ALA A 60 -8.91 11.15 -11.47
C ALA A 60 -9.42 10.47 -12.75
N GLY A 61 -10.67 10.74 -13.16
CA GLY A 61 -11.23 10.12 -14.35
C GLY A 61 -12.76 10.11 -14.38
N GLY A 62 -13.31 8.98 -14.80
CA GLY A 62 -14.76 8.79 -15.03
C GLY A 62 -15.11 7.44 -15.64
N LYS A 63 -14.09 6.64 -16.01
CA LYS A 63 -14.20 5.22 -16.32
C LYS A 63 -13.16 4.49 -15.49
N TYR A 64 -13.57 3.41 -14.86
CA TYR A 64 -12.80 2.67 -13.87
C TYR A 64 -13.04 1.19 -14.08
N LYS A 65 -12.04 0.35 -13.82
CA LYS A 65 -12.21 -1.11 -13.93
C LYS A 65 -13.09 -1.62 -12.78
N SER A 66 -13.78 -2.74 -13.00
CA SER A 66 -14.55 -3.44 -11.97
C SER A 66 -13.73 -3.59 -10.67
N GLY A 67 -14.30 -3.18 -9.53
CA GLY A 67 -13.66 -3.24 -8.21
C GLY A 67 -12.82 -2.04 -7.79
N THR A 68 -12.57 -1.06 -8.68
CA THR A 68 -11.81 0.16 -8.32
C THR A 68 -12.52 0.92 -7.21
N ASN A 69 -11.80 1.33 -6.17
CA ASN A 69 -12.33 2.25 -5.17
C ASN A 69 -11.94 3.68 -5.55
N VAL A 70 -12.93 4.52 -5.88
CA VAL A 70 -12.69 5.93 -6.20
C VAL A 70 -12.98 6.77 -4.97
N ILE A 71 -12.01 7.58 -4.55
CA ILE A 71 -12.19 8.58 -3.50
C ILE A 71 -12.80 9.84 -4.10
N LEU A 72 -13.81 10.38 -3.43
CA LEU A 72 -14.54 11.57 -3.82
C LEU A 72 -14.44 12.64 -2.76
N ARG A 73 -13.96 13.81 -3.17
CA ARG A 73 -13.85 14.99 -2.30
C ARG A 73 -14.66 16.13 -2.93
N PRO A 74 -15.85 16.44 -2.38
CA PRO A 74 -16.66 17.54 -2.88
C PRO A 74 -16.03 18.88 -2.52
N VAL A 75 -15.99 19.80 -3.48
CA VAL A 75 -15.47 21.16 -3.34
C VAL A 75 -16.60 22.11 -3.70
N ALA A 76 -17.16 22.81 -2.71
CA ALA A 76 -18.22 23.77 -2.95
C ALA A 76 -17.67 25.04 -3.61
N ASN A 77 -18.43 25.62 -4.55
CA ASN A 77 -18.14 26.95 -5.08
C ASN A 77 -18.67 28.02 -4.10
N ASP A 78 -18.22 29.26 -4.30
CA ASP A 78 -18.63 30.42 -3.50
C ASP A 78 -20.15 30.52 -3.35
N GLY A 79 -20.61 30.64 -2.10
CA GLY A 79 -22.02 30.75 -1.75
C GLY A 79 -22.74 29.41 -1.53
N TYR A 80 -22.05 28.28 -1.66
CA TYR A 80 -22.63 26.95 -1.50
C TYR A 80 -21.91 26.10 -0.45
N GLU A 81 -22.59 25.07 0.03
CA GLU A 81 -22.04 24.02 0.87
C GLU A 81 -22.40 22.65 0.33
N PHE A 82 -21.50 21.68 0.49
CA PHE A 82 -21.81 20.30 0.20
C PHE A 82 -22.74 19.76 1.28
N ILE A 83 -23.92 19.29 0.88
CA ILE A 83 -24.95 18.79 1.80
C ILE A 83 -25.11 17.27 1.77
N GLY A 84 -24.39 16.60 0.88
CA GLY A 84 -24.37 15.14 0.79
C GLY A 84 -24.40 14.63 -0.64
N TRP A 85 -24.37 13.31 -0.75
CA TRP A 85 -24.49 12.61 -2.02
C TRP A 85 -25.93 12.22 -2.29
N ASP A 86 -26.31 12.33 -3.56
CA ASP A 86 -27.56 11.81 -4.10
C ASP A 86 -27.31 10.98 -5.37
N GLY A 87 -28.37 10.50 -6.00
CA GLY A 87 -28.30 9.70 -7.22
C GLY A 87 -28.40 8.20 -6.97
N ASP A 88 -28.42 7.46 -8.07
CA ASP A 88 -28.79 6.05 -8.12
C ASP A 88 -27.84 5.16 -7.30
N ASN A 89 -26.57 5.57 -7.16
CA ASN A 89 -25.52 4.81 -6.48
C ASN A 89 -25.03 5.46 -5.18
N LYS A 90 -25.80 6.36 -4.57
CA LYS A 90 -25.37 7.00 -3.31
C LYS A 90 -25.19 6.02 -2.15
N ALA A 91 -25.93 4.92 -2.16
CA ALA A 91 -25.85 3.88 -1.13
C ALA A 91 -24.57 3.03 -1.24
N ASP A 92 -23.86 3.15 -2.35
CA ASP A 92 -22.60 2.43 -2.61
C ASP A 92 -21.38 3.23 -2.11
N LEU A 93 -21.61 4.42 -1.54
CA LEU A 93 -20.57 5.26 -0.96
C LEU A 93 -20.33 4.85 0.49
N ASP A 94 -19.10 4.44 0.77
CA ASP A 94 -18.61 4.34 2.13
C ASP A 94 -18.12 5.73 2.58
N THR A 95 -18.56 6.17 3.76
CA THR A 95 -18.20 7.49 4.30
C THR A 95 -17.04 7.32 5.24
N ASP A 96 -15.93 8.01 4.96
CA ASP A 96 -14.78 8.06 5.84
C ASP A 96 -14.44 9.52 6.13
N TYR A 97 -15.00 9.99 7.25
CA TYR A 97 -14.92 11.38 7.72
C TYR A 97 -15.44 12.44 6.73
N ASP A 98 -14.56 12.98 5.87
CA ASP A 98 -14.84 14.09 4.94
C ASP A 98 -14.55 13.78 3.47
N TYR A 99 -14.21 12.52 3.18
CA TYR A 99 -14.23 11.96 1.84
C TYR A 99 -15.13 10.74 1.78
N TRP A 100 -15.48 10.35 0.56
CA TRP A 100 -16.30 9.18 0.31
C TRP A 100 -15.57 8.24 -0.63
N LYS A 101 -15.78 6.95 -0.46
CA LYS A 101 -15.20 5.89 -1.29
C LYS A 101 -16.35 5.20 -2.01
N ILE A 102 -16.29 5.07 -3.33
CA ILE A 102 -17.24 4.26 -4.10
C ILE A 102 -16.52 3.09 -4.76
N ASN A 103 -16.97 1.88 -4.51
CA ASN A 103 -16.48 0.70 -5.22
C ASN A 103 -17.16 0.58 -6.58
N MET A 104 -16.37 0.43 -7.64
CA MET A 104 -16.83 0.37 -9.02
C MET A 104 -17.18 -1.07 -9.42
N ASP A 105 -18.23 -1.67 -8.88
CA ASP A 105 -18.74 -3.01 -9.25
C ASP A 105 -19.76 -3.02 -10.40
N GLY A 106 -20.07 -1.84 -10.94
CA GLY A 106 -21.10 -1.58 -11.93
C GLY A 106 -21.01 -0.14 -12.44
N HIS A 107 -21.70 0.20 -13.53
CA HIS A 107 -21.82 1.61 -13.94
C HIS A 107 -22.46 2.39 -12.80
N LYS A 108 -21.73 3.35 -12.24
CA LYS A 108 -22.17 4.16 -11.11
C LYS A 108 -22.56 5.55 -11.59
N LYS A 109 -23.61 6.10 -10.99
CA LYS A 109 -24.00 7.50 -11.15
C LYS A 109 -24.34 8.09 -9.80
N ILE A 110 -23.66 9.16 -9.46
CA ILE A 110 -23.83 9.89 -8.22
C ILE A 110 -23.91 11.39 -8.50
N ILE A 111 -24.52 12.09 -7.56
CA ILE A 111 -24.78 13.51 -7.62
C ILE A 111 -24.21 14.11 -6.34
N ALA A 112 -23.22 14.99 -6.46
CA ALA A 112 -22.83 15.83 -5.35
C ALA A 112 -23.87 16.93 -5.20
N ALA A 113 -24.65 16.87 -4.13
CA ALA A 113 -25.66 17.87 -3.83
C ALA A 113 -25.04 19.00 -3.02
N PHE A 114 -25.24 20.22 -3.51
CA PHE A 114 -24.86 21.44 -2.81
C PHE A 114 -26.09 22.29 -2.57
N ALA A 115 -26.17 22.89 -1.39
CA ALA A 115 -27.17 23.90 -1.08
C ALA A 115 -26.51 25.27 -1.10
N GLU A 116 -27.29 26.30 -1.45
CA GLU A 116 -26.89 27.66 -1.09
C GLU A 116 -26.70 27.69 0.42
N LEU A 117 -25.61 28.32 0.86
CA LEU A 117 -25.45 28.71 2.25
C LEU A 117 -26.71 29.46 2.69
N LEU A 118 -27.08 29.34 3.96
CA LEU A 118 -28.17 30.16 4.50
C LEU A 118 -27.91 31.63 4.13
N PRO A 119 -28.94 32.47 3.91
CA PRO A 119 -28.82 33.85 3.41
C PRO A 119 -27.90 34.80 4.22
N ASN A 120 -27.25 34.29 5.26
CA ASN A 120 -26.34 34.98 6.13
C ASN A 120 -25.27 34.04 6.75
N GLN A 121 -24.83 32.97 6.08
CA GLN A 121 -23.83 32.03 6.61
C GLN A 121 -22.46 32.18 5.92
N VAL A 122 -21.39 32.06 6.71
CA VAL A 122 -20.00 32.13 6.24
C VAL A 122 -19.61 30.82 5.53
N ALA A 123 -18.86 30.92 4.44
CA ALA A 123 -18.36 29.77 3.71
C ALA A 123 -17.37 28.95 4.54
N ARG A 124 -17.38 27.63 4.35
CA ARG A 124 -16.47 26.70 5.03
C ARG A 124 -15.01 26.96 4.60
N PRO A 125 -14.03 26.96 5.51
CA PRO A 125 -12.63 27.06 5.15
C PRO A 125 -12.19 25.93 4.20
N THR A 126 -11.25 26.25 3.32
CA THR A 126 -10.51 25.29 2.47
C THR A 126 -9.03 25.30 2.86
N ALA A 127 -8.30 24.23 2.54
CA ALA A 127 -6.87 24.09 2.83
C ALA A 127 -6.06 23.73 1.58
N VAL A 128 -4.83 24.22 1.51
CA VAL A 128 -3.80 23.79 0.57
C VAL A 128 -2.51 23.49 1.34
N PRO A 129 -2.01 22.25 1.35
CA PRO A 129 -2.62 21.04 0.75
C PRO A 129 -3.93 20.65 1.45
N VAL A 130 -4.82 19.96 0.71
CA VAL A 130 -6.15 19.57 1.20
C VAL A 130 -6.13 18.50 2.30
N GLY A 131 -5.00 17.82 2.50
CA GLY A 131 -4.80 16.70 3.42
C GLY A 131 -3.79 15.68 2.83
N GLY A 132 -3.50 14.61 3.55
CA GLY A 132 -2.64 13.49 3.13
C GLY A 132 -1.24 13.49 3.76
N MET A 133 -0.41 12.54 3.35
CA MET A 133 0.98 12.44 3.81
C MET A 133 1.83 13.55 3.19
N VAL A 134 2.48 14.36 4.02
CA VAL A 134 3.30 15.51 3.63
C VAL A 134 4.59 15.54 4.44
N ALA A 135 5.60 16.28 3.98
CA ALA A 135 6.82 16.44 4.78
C ALA A 135 6.52 17.16 6.10
N ALA A 136 7.18 16.74 7.19
CA ALA A 136 7.16 17.49 8.44
C ALA A 136 7.62 18.94 8.21
N GLY A 137 6.92 19.88 8.81
CA GLY A 137 7.09 21.32 8.61
C GLY A 137 6.33 21.90 7.42
N THR A 138 5.57 21.09 6.67
CA THR A 138 4.73 21.61 5.56
C THR A 138 3.71 22.62 6.10
N GLU A 139 3.73 23.83 5.53
CA GLU A 139 2.77 24.89 5.86
C GLU A 139 1.43 24.66 5.19
N ILE A 140 0.35 24.82 5.95
CA ILE A 140 -1.02 24.69 5.46
C ILE A 140 -1.60 26.09 5.25
N THR A 141 -2.02 26.36 4.02
CA THR A 141 -2.68 27.62 3.66
C THR A 141 -4.19 27.43 3.76
N LEU A 142 -4.83 28.08 4.72
CA LEU A 142 -6.29 28.14 4.82
C LEU A 142 -6.84 29.32 4.01
N SER A 143 -8.02 29.15 3.42
CA SER A 143 -8.72 30.20 2.69
C SER A 143 -10.22 30.13 2.92
N VAL A 144 -10.90 31.28 2.81
CA VAL A 144 -12.37 31.38 2.86
C VAL A 144 -12.81 32.39 1.82
N THR A 145 -13.93 32.11 1.16
CA THR A 145 -14.42 32.91 0.03
C THR A 145 -15.35 34.04 0.48
N THR A 146 -15.89 33.96 1.70
CA THR A 146 -16.61 35.06 2.34
C THR A 146 -15.66 36.21 2.67
N GLU A 147 -15.71 37.27 1.88
CA GLU A 147 -14.88 38.47 2.06
C GLU A 147 -15.03 39.05 3.49
N GLY A 148 -13.90 39.30 4.14
CA GLY A 148 -13.84 39.86 5.50
C GLY A 148 -14.17 38.86 6.62
N ALA A 149 -14.35 37.58 6.33
CA ALA A 149 -14.43 36.54 7.36
C ALA A 149 -13.05 36.24 7.96
N THR A 150 -13.04 35.89 9.24
CA THR A 150 -11.84 35.46 9.98
C THR A 150 -11.89 33.95 10.14
N ILE A 151 -10.81 33.25 9.80
CA ILE A 151 -10.68 31.80 9.97
C ILE A 151 -10.10 31.51 11.36
N TYR A 152 -10.67 30.52 12.05
CA TYR A 152 -10.23 30.02 13.35
C TYR A 152 -9.97 28.52 13.24
N TYR A 153 -8.93 28.01 13.89
CA TYR A 153 -8.56 26.60 13.77
C TYR A 153 -8.03 25.99 15.08
N THR A 154 -8.02 24.66 15.11
CA THR A 154 -7.49 23.81 16.19
C THR A 154 -6.64 22.68 15.59
N THR A 155 -5.64 22.24 16.34
CA THR A 155 -4.68 21.17 15.94
C THR A 155 -4.64 20.02 16.95
N ASP A 156 -5.55 20.03 17.92
CA ASP A 156 -5.62 19.11 19.08
C ASP A 156 -6.93 18.29 19.08
N ASP A 157 -7.49 18.08 17.89
CA ASP A 157 -8.79 17.43 17.65
C ASP A 157 -10.02 18.10 18.27
N SER A 158 -9.87 19.20 19.01
CA SER A 158 -11.01 19.94 19.57
C SER A 158 -11.82 20.62 18.46
N THR A 159 -13.12 20.81 18.68
CA THR A 159 -13.98 21.54 17.73
C THR A 159 -13.62 23.04 17.75
N PRO A 160 -13.25 23.66 16.61
CA PRO A 160 -12.88 25.07 16.57
C PRO A 160 -14.09 25.99 16.81
N THR A 161 -13.83 27.13 17.46
CA THR A 161 -14.80 28.20 17.73
C THR A 161 -14.16 29.56 17.45
N SER A 162 -14.94 30.65 17.51
CA SER A 162 -14.39 32.02 17.43
C SER A 162 -13.47 32.41 18.60
N ALA A 163 -13.25 31.52 19.57
CA ALA A 163 -12.24 31.65 20.62
C ALA A 163 -10.96 30.83 20.35
N SER A 164 -10.94 30.03 19.28
CA SER A 164 -9.77 29.23 18.86
C SER A 164 -8.71 30.10 18.18
N THR A 165 -7.61 29.48 17.74
CA THR A 165 -6.49 30.19 17.12
C THR A 165 -6.92 30.84 15.82
N ILE A 166 -6.68 32.15 15.66
CA ILE A 166 -6.93 32.86 14.41
C ILE A 166 -5.88 32.45 13.37
N TYR A 167 -6.32 32.10 12.16
CA TYR A 167 -5.42 31.88 11.03
C TYR A 167 -4.86 33.21 10.52
N ASP A 168 -3.54 33.27 10.43
CA ASP A 168 -2.79 34.39 9.88
C ASP A 168 -1.90 33.87 8.75
N ALA A 169 -2.00 34.48 7.56
CA ALA A 169 -1.20 34.08 6.40
C ALA A 169 0.32 34.25 6.62
N SER A 170 0.73 35.05 7.61
CA SER A 170 2.12 35.22 8.04
C SER A 170 2.58 34.19 9.09
N ALA A 171 1.65 33.44 9.69
CA ALA A 171 1.90 32.42 10.71
C ALA A 171 1.00 31.19 10.48
N LYS A 172 1.28 30.46 9.41
CA LYS A 172 0.50 29.29 8.98
C LYS A 172 0.68 28.10 9.93
N PRO A 173 -0.35 27.27 10.14
CA PRO A 173 -0.18 25.98 10.80
C PRO A 173 0.78 25.10 10.00
N THR A 174 1.62 24.35 10.70
CA THR A 174 2.60 23.43 10.12
C THR A 174 2.32 22.01 10.58
N VAL A 175 2.55 21.04 9.69
CA VAL A 175 2.40 19.62 10.02
C VAL A 175 3.61 19.17 10.86
N PRO A 176 3.45 18.69 12.10
CA PRO A 176 4.56 18.19 12.90
C PRO A 176 4.92 16.76 12.51
N ASP A 177 6.04 16.27 13.01
CA ASP A 177 6.38 14.84 12.94
C ASP A 177 5.23 13.99 13.51
N GLY A 178 4.83 12.95 12.78
CA GLY A 178 3.72 12.07 13.15
C GLY A 178 2.36 12.50 12.60
N GLY A 179 2.25 13.68 11.97
CA GLY A 179 1.03 14.15 11.33
C GLY A 179 0.23 15.17 12.14
N LEU A 180 -0.89 15.61 11.57
CA LEU A 180 -1.75 16.64 12.11
C LEU A 180 -3.21 16.42 11.70
N THR A 181 -4.15 16.51 12.65
CA THR A 181 -5.54 16.82 12.33
C THR A 181 -5.79 18.31 12.54
N LEU A 182 -6.08 19.03 11.47
CA LEU A 182 -6.41 20.45 11.47
C LEU A 182 -7.91 20.63 11.31
N LYS A 183 -8.58 21.27 12.26
CA LYS A 183 -10.01 21.63 12.13
C LYS A 183 -10.15 23.14 12.06
N ALA A 184 -11.02 23.66 11.21
CA ALA A 184 -11.21 25.10 11.04
C ALA A 184 -12.69 25.52 10.87
N ILE A 185 -13.04 26.71 11.34
CA ILE A 185 -14.26 27.44 10.98
C ILE A 185 -13.89 28.83 10.47
N ALA A 186 -14.82 29.50 9.80
CA ALA A 186 -14.73 30.92 9.51
C ALA A 186 -15.94 31.64 10.12
N ALA A 187 -15.71 32.81 10.69
CA ALA A 187 -16.74 33.65 11.30
C ALA A 187 -16.65 35.08 10.79
N LYS A 188 -17.79 35.76 10.74
CA LYS A 188 -17.91 37.16 10.39
C LYS A 188 -19.03 37.77 11.22
N ALA A 189 -18.80 38.99 11.72
CA ALA A 189 -19.79 39.67 12.54
C ALA A 189 -21.14 39.74 11.83
N GLU A 190 -22.20 39.52 12.60
CA GLU A 190 -23.60 39.52 12.12
C GLU A 190 -23.94 38.40 11.14
N MET A 191 -23.03 37.46 10.85
CA MET A 191 -23.28 36.25 10.06
C MET A 191 -23.32 35.01 10.96
N VAL A 192 -23.92 33.94 10.46
CA VAL A 192 -23.81 32.59 11.02
C VAL A 192 -22.43 32.03 10.67
N ASP A 193 -21.72 31.49 11.65
CA ASP A 193 -20.41 30.85 11.45
C ASP A 193 -20.49 29.72 10.42
N SER A 194 -19.36 29.43 9.78
CA SER A 194 -19.28 28.33 8.84
C SER A 194 -19.45 26.98 9.53
N ASN A 195 -19.75 25.95 8.75
CA ASN A 195 -19.56 24.57 9.22
C ASN A 195 -18.07 24.30 9.48
N VAL A 196 -17.80 23.30 10.32
CA VAL A 196 -16.42 22.86 10.64
C VAL A 196 -15.80 22.18 9.41
N ALA A 197 -14.61 22.64 9.04
CA ALA A 197 -13.68 21.97 8.16
C ALA A 197 -12.71 21.09 8.96
N THR A 198 -12.37 19.93 8.42
CA THR A 198 -11.37 19.01 9.00
C THR A 198 -10.41 18.63 7.87
N PHE A 199 -9.11 18.61 8.16
CA PHE A 199 -8.05 18.22 7.24
C PHE A 199 -7.07 17.32 8.00
N HIS A 200 -6.67 16.20 7.41
CA HIS A 200 -5.77 15.24 8.06
C HIS A 200 -4.45 15.16 7.31
N TYR A 201 -3.34 15.17 8.04
CA TYR A 201 -1.98 15.09 7.53
C TYR A 201 -1.19 14.01 8.25
N SER A 202 -0.29 13.33 7.55
CA SER A 202 0.72 12.42 8.14
C SER A 202 2.11 12.80 7.63
N THR A 203 3.19 12.28 8.22
CA THR A 203 4.57 12.56 7.77
C THR A 203 5.38 11.29 7.53
N PRO A 204 6.36 11.30 6.60
CA PRO A 204 7.36 10.24 6.47
C PRO A 204 7.99 9.90 7.82
N ARG A 205 8.08 8.61 8.13
CA ARG A 205 8.73 8.11 9.34
C ARG A 205 10.17 7.71 9.01
N PRO A 206 11.12 7.87 9.94
CA PRO A 206 12.46 7.31 9.74
C PRO A 206 12.35 5.80 9.55
N ILE A 207 13.12 5.26 8.60
CA ILE A 207 13.23 3.82 8.39
C ILE A 207 13.84 3.21 9.65
N GLU A 208 13.07 2.43 10.39
CA GLU A 208 13.54 1.72 11.56
C GLU A 208 14.07 0.34 11.17
N GLN A 209 15.15 -0.09 11.83
CA GLN A 209 15.71 -1.43 11.73
C GLN A 209 15.81 -2.04 13.12
N GLN A 210 15.49 -3.32 13.22
CA GLN A 210 15.74 -4.10 14.43
C GLN A 210 16.48 -5.38 14.10
N THR A 211 17.59 -5.63 14.81
CA THR A 211 18.33 -6.89 14.75
C THR A 211 17.75 -7.90 15.74
N PHE A 212 17.51 -9.11 15.26
CA PHE A 212 17.11 -10.27 16.03
C PHE A 212 18.21 -11.33 15.94
N ALA A 213 18.21 -12.29 16.88
CA ALA A 213 19.16 -13.39 16.83
C ALA A 213 18.60 -14.67 17.46
N VAL A 214 18.93 -15.81 16.84
CA VAL A 214 18.65 -17.15 17.33
C VAL A 214 19.84 -18.07 17.03
N GLY A 215 20.26 -18.90 17.98
CA GLY A 215 21.36 -19.85 17.76
C GLY A 215 22.69 -19.23 17.31
N GLY A 216 22.93 -17.95 17.61
CA GLY A 216 24.13 -17.22 17.15
C GLY A 216 24.04 -16.62 15.75
N VAL A 217 22.92 -16.82 15.04
CA VAL A 217 22.65 -16.23 13.73
C VAL A 217 21.77 -15.00 13.93
N SER A 218 22.24 -13.85 13.42
CA SER A 218 21.48 -12.60 13.44
C SER A 218 20.73 -12.40 12.13
N PHE A 219 19.58 -11.74 12.21
CA PHE A 219 18.84 -11.25 11.05
C PHE A 219 18.22 -9.90 11.36
N ASP A 220 18.17 -9.04 10.36
CA ASP A 220 17.59 -7.71 10.47
C ASP A 220 16.17 -7.69 9.92
N MET A 221 15.31 -6.87 10.53
CA MET A 221 13.99 -6.55 10.02
C MET A 221 13.82 -5.03 9.91
N ARG A 222 13.13 -4.60 8.87
CA ARG A 222 12.76 -3.21 8.62
C ARG A 222 11.33 -2.96 9.03
N LEU A 223 11.08 -1.80 9.62
CA LEU A 223 9.72 -1.37 9.90
C LEU A 223 9.07 -0.85 8.62
N ALA A 224 8.02 -1.54 8.18
CA ALA A 224 7.13 -1.06 7.15
C ALA A 224 5.92 -0.36 7.81
N PRO A 225 5.63 0.91 7.47
CA PRO A 225 4.57 1.67 8.13
C PRO A 225 3.19 1.20 7.68
N ALA A 226 2.20 1.33 8.55
CA ALA A 226 0.81 1.35 8.12
C ALA A 226 0.60 2.48 7.11
N CYS A 227 -0.18 2.22 6.07
CA CYS A 227 -0.50 3.21 5.06
C CYS A 227 -1.89 2.94 4.50
N SER A 228 -2.54 4.00 4.03
CA SER A 228 -3.80 3.88 3.32
C SER A 228 -3.59 4.28 1.87
N ASN A 229 -4.34 3.63 0.97
CA ASN A 229 -4.41 3.97 -0.44
C ASN A 229 -3.06 3.88 -1.19
N PHE A 230 -2.20 2.91 -0.84
CA PHE A 230 -0.96 2.69 -1.61
C PHE A 230 -1.28 1.95 -2.92
N PRO A 231 -0.55 2.19 -4.03
CA PRO A 231 -0.77 1.48 -5.28
C PRO A 231 -0.56 -0.03 -5.11
N TYR A 232 -1.53 -0.83 -5.55
CA TYR A 232 -1.51 -2.28 -5.44
C TYR A 232 -1.86 -2.94 -6.78
N GLY A 233 -1.24 -4.07 -7.10
CA GLY A 233 -1.45 -4.77 -8.37
C GLY A 233 -0.93 -4.02 -9.61
N MET A 234 -1.09 -4.63 -10.78
CA MET A 234 -0.49 -4.12 -12.04
C MET A 234 -1.18 -2.86 -12.62
N PHE A 235 -2.21 -2.34 -11.96
CA PHE A 235 -3.04 -1.26 -12.48
C PHE A 235 -3.31 -0.21 -11.40
N GLU A 236 -4.27 0.68 -11.62
CA GLU A 236 -4.63 1.78 -10.69
C GLU A 236 -5.50 1.29 -9.52
N GLU A 237 -5.22 0.09 -9.00
CA GLU A 237 -5.82 -0.37 -7.75
C GLU A 237 -5.02 0.20 -6.58
N THR A 238 -5.70 0.39 -5.46
CA THR A 238 -5.09 0.82 -4.22
C THR A 238 -5.56 -0.06 -3.09
N GLU A 239 -4.73 -0.18 -2.06
CA GLU A 239 -5.05 -0.97 -0.88
C GLU A 239 -4.52 -0.32 0.40
N ASP A 240 -5.00 -0.81 1.54
CA ASP A 240 -4.63 -0.33 2.87
C ASP A 240 -3.79 -1.38 3.61
N VAL A 241 -2.73 -0.94 4.29
CA VAL A 241 -2.01 -1.71 5.30
C VAL A 241 -2.35 -1.08 6.66
N ASP A 242 -3.17 -1.78 7.44
CA ASP A 242 -3.80 -1.23 8.63
C ASP A 242 -2.85 -1.05 9.83
N ILE A 243 -1.74 -1.79 9.85
CA ILE A 243 -0.83 -1.83 10.98
C ILE A 243 0.62 -1.82 10.53
N ASP A 244 1.44 -1.09 11.27
CA ASP A 244 2.89 -1.18 11.21
C ASP A 244 3.33 -2.63 11.40
N PHE A 245 4.25 -3.10 10.57
CA PHE A 245 4.82 -4.44 10.69
C PHE A 245 6.31 -4.43 10.43
N TRP A 246 7.00 -5.38 11.04
CA TRP A 246 8.39 -5.70 10.72
C TRP A 246 8.41 -6.66 9.54
N ILE A 247 9.29 -6.44 8.57
CA ILE A 247 9.56 -7.38 7.48
C ILE A 247 11.06 -7.65 7.39
N ALA A 248 11.44 -8.90 7.18
CA ALA A 248 12.83 -9.32 7.11
C ALA A 248 13.55 -8.57 5.97
N GLU A 249 14.75 -8.10 6.28
CA GLU A 249 15.58 -7.32 5.35
C GLU A 249 15.89 -8.09 4.07
N THR A 250 16.07 -9.40 4.19
CA THR A 250 16.40 -10.32 3.11
C THR A 250 15.42 -11.50 3.08
N GLU A 251 15.50 -12.29 2.03
CA GLU A 251 15.00 -13.66 2.00
C GLU A 251 15.61 -14.49 3.16
N VAL A 252 14.92 -15.53 3.62
CA VAL A 252 15.47 -16.45 4.63
C VAL A 252 16.70 -17.13 4.09
N THR A 253 17.83 -16.99 4.77
CA THR A 253 19.09 -17.63 4.35
C THR A 253 19.15 -19.11 4.74
N CYS A 254 19.96 -19.88 4.03
CA CYS A 254 20.19 -21.30 4.33
C CYS A 254 20.71 -21.53 5.76
N GLU A 255 21.57 -20.64 6.28
CA GLU A 255 22.05 -20.71 7.66
C GLU A 255 20.95 -20.45 8.69
N LEU A 256 20.14 -19.42 8.48
CA LEU A 256 19.03 -19.10 9.39
C LEU A 256 18.00 -20.24 9.39
N TRP A 257 17.67 -20.76 8.21
CA TRP A 257 16.81 -21.93 8.05
C TRP A 257 17.33 -23.13 8.84
N HIS A 258 18.57 -23.55 8.59
CA HIS A 258 19.20 -24.69 9.23
C HIS A 258 19.22 -24.55 10.76
N THR A 259 19.56 -23.36 11.25
CA THR A 259 19.66 -23.06 12.69
C THR A 259 18.32 -23.24 13.40
N VAL A 260 17.26 -22.66 12.85
CA VAL A 260 15.91 -22.79 13.43
C VAL A 260 15.37 -24.21 13.26
N ARG A 261 15.53 -24.81 12.08
CA ARG A 261 15.07 -26.18 11.78
C ARG A 261 15.70 -27.19 12.73
N THR A 262 17.01 -27.09 12.97
CA THR A 262 17.76 -28.00 13.86
C THR A 262 17.26 -27.89 15.29
N TRP A 263 17.11 -26.67 15.82
CA TRP A 263 16.54 -26.45 17.15
C TRP A 263 15.11 -26.99 17.25
N ALA A 264 14.29 -26.73 16.23
CA ALA A 264 12.88 -27.08 16.23
C ALA A 264 12.64 -28.58 16.09
N ASN A 265 13.49 -29.28 15.35
CA ASN A 265 13.42 -30.73 15.16
C ASN A 265 14.21 -31.52 16.23
N ASP A 266 14.78 -30.90 17.25
CA ASP A 266 15.51 -31.61 18.29
C ASP A 266 14.57 -32.55 19.09
N PRO A 267 14.89 -33.86 19.22
CA PRO A 267 14.12 -34.79 20.05
C PRO A 267 13.92 -34.34 21.50
N VAL A 268 14.79 -33.50 22.06
CA VAL A 268 14.69 -32.97 23.43
C VAL A 268 13.41 -32.12 23.62
N ARG A 269 12.83 -31.60 22.53
CA ARG A 269 11.58 -30.83 22.57
C ARG A 269 10.34 -31.69 22.84
N GLY A 270 10.45 -33.02 22.73
CA GLY A 270 9.35 -33.95 22.98
C GLY A 270 8.10 -33.59 22.18
N ALA A 271 6.99 -33.31 22.88
CA ALA A 271 5.71 -32.96 22.25
C ALA A 271 5.70 -31.60 21.50
N GLN A 272 6.69 -30.73 21.77
CA GLN A 272 6.83 -29.42 21.10
C GLN A 272 7.80 -29.47 19.91
N ARG A 273 8.17 -30.67 19.46
CA ARG A 273 9.04 -30.88 18.31
C ARG A 273 8.32 -30.51 17.01
N TYR A 274 9.05 -29.87 16.11
CA TYR A 274 8.60 -29.54 14.76
C TYR A 274 9.09 -30.58 13.75
N PHE A 275 8.32 -30.81 12.70
CA PHE A 275 8.64 -31.71 11.60
C PHE A 275 8.48 -30.98 10.27
N PHE A 276 9.45 -31.18 9.37
CA PHE A 276 9.51 -30.51 8.08
C PHE A 276 9.38 -31.52 6.94
N GLN A 277 8.67 -31.15 5.88
CA GLN A 277 8.58 -31.93 4.64
C GLN A 277 9.90 -31.84 3.87
N SER A 278 10.51 -30.65 3.86
CA SER A 278 11.81 -30.43 3.22
C SER A 278 12.94 -31.16 3.95
N GLU A 279 13.72 -31.89 3.15
CA GLU A 279 14.99 -32.52 3.52
C GLU A 279 16.21 -31.66 3.14
N TYR A 280 16.00 -30.47 2.56
CA TYR A 280 17.08 -29.55 2.23
C TYR A 280 17.66 -28.89 3.49
N PHE A 281 18.99 -28.74 3.50
CA PHE A 281 19.77 -28.18 4.61
C PHE A 281 19.49 -28.85 5.97
N ILE A 282 19.30 -30.18 5.96
CA ILE A 282 19.39 -31.01 7.18
C ILE A 282 20.78 -30.89 7.79
N ASP A 283 21.81 -31.02 6.95
CA ASP A 283 23.20 -30.80 7.36
C ASP A 283 23.52 -29.30 7.35
N PRO A 284 24.47 -28.85 8.19
CA PRO A 284 24.89 -27.44 8.22
C PRO A 284 25.37 -26.98 6.83
N PRO A 285 24.94 -25.80 6.35
CA PRO A 285 25.43 -25.25 5.09
C PRO A 285 26.94 -24.99 5.16
N ILE A 286 27.64 -25.26 4.05
CA ILE A 286 29.03 -24.79 3.89
C ILE A 286 29.07 -23.27 3.74
N GLU A 287 30.23 -22.66 3.93
CA GLU A 287 30.39 -21.20 3.99
C GLU A 287 29.76 -20.47 2.80
N GLU A 288 29.95 -20.99 1.59
CA GLU A 288 29.42 -20.43 0.34
C GLU A 288 27.89 -20.50 0.22
N GLN A 289 27.25 -21.38 1.00
CA GLN A 289 25.80 -21.56 1.01
C GLN A 289 25.10 -20.77 2.10
N ARG A 290 25.81 -20.38 3.17
CA ARG A 290 25.20 -19.81 4.38
C ARG A 290 24.27 -18.63 4.10
N LEU A 291 24.70 -17.74 3.20
CA LEU A 291 23.99 -16.52 2.83
C LEU A 291 23.16 -16.65 1.55
N LEU A 292 23.12 -17.81 0.90
CA LEU A 292 22.16 -18.04 -0.18
C LEU A 292 20.74 -18.00 0.38
N PRO A 293 19.77 -17.45 -0.36
CA PRO A 293 18.37 -17.61 -0.01
C PRO A 293 18.04 -19.10 -0.01
N LEU A 294 17.24 -19.51 0.97
CA LEU A 294 16.67 -20.83 0.99
C LEU A 294 15.59 -20.93 -0.08
N ASP A 295 15.74 -21.89 -0.99
CA ASP A 295 14.73 -22.31 -1.94
C ASP A 295 14.40 -23.80 -1.79
N LEU A 296 13.62 -24.37 -2.73
CA LEU A 296 13.24 -25.80 -2.72
C LEU A 296 12.48 -26.23 -1.45
N ILE A 297 11.77 -25.28 -0.85
CA ILE A 297 10.87 -25.50 0.30
C ILE A 297 9.43 -25.28 -0.10
N SER A 298 8.54 -26.00 0.58
CA SER A 298 7.10 -25.83 0.40
C SER A 298 6.58 -24.61 1.18
N TRP A 299 5.41 -24.09 0.79
CA TRP A 299 4.73 -23.08 1.61
C TRP A 299 4.42 -23.59 3.02
N ARG A 300 4.06 -24.89 3.14
CA ARG A 300 3.80 -25.54 4.43
C ARG A 300 5.04 -25.51 5.33
N ASP A 301 6.21 -25.77 4.76
CA ASP A 301 7.49 -25.66 5.45
C ASP A 301 7.73 -24.24 5.98
N ALA A 302 7.45 -23.22 5.17
CA ALA A 302 7.65 -21.82 5.53
C ALA A 302 6.76 -21.39 6.73
N ILE A 303 5.47 -21.73 6.74
CA ILE A 303 4.58 -21.37 7.86
C ILE A 303 4.96 -22.10 9.16
N VAL A 304 5.34 -23.38 9.07
CA VAL A 304 5.77 -24.17 10.23
C VAL A 304 7.10 -23.65 10.78
N TRP A 305 8.00 -23.23 9.88
CA TRP A 305 9.27 -22.61 10.25
C TRP A 305 9.07 -21.25 10.94
N CYS A 306 8.12 -20.43 10.51
CA CYS A 306 7.79 -19.16 11.17
C CYS A 306 7.33 -19.36 12.62
N ASN A 307 6.50 -20.38 12.87
CA ASN A 307 6.11 -20.77 14.22
C ASN A 307 7.32 -21.24 15.04
N ALA A 308 8.20 -22.05 14.45
CA ALA A 308 9.42 -22.51 15.10
C ALA A 308 10.38 -21.36 15.47
N LEU A 309 10.59 -20.41 14.56
CA LEU A 309 11.38 -19.20 14.79
C LEU A 309 10.80 -18.40 15.96
N THR A 310 9.47 -18.28 16.04
CA THR A 310 8.79 -17.59 17.14
C THR A 310 9.11 -18.23 18.49
N GLU A 311 8.97 -19.55 18.60
CA GLU A 311 9.29 -20.25 19.85
C GLU A 311 10.78 -20.21 20.18
N TYR A 312 11.66 -20.28 19.18
CA TYR A 312 13.10 -20.21 19.40
C TYR A 312 13.51 -18.84 19.92
N TYR A 313 13.02 -17.79 19.27
CA TYR A 313 13.26 -16.41 19.71
C TYR A 313 12.73 -16.18 21.12
N ASN A 314 11.54 -16.68 21.48
CA ASN A 314 11.04 -16.62 22.85
C ASN A 314 12.02 -17.29 23.84
N ALA A 315 12.53 -18.47 23.50
CA ALA A 315 13.45 -19.22 24.34
C ALA A 315 14.81 -18.53 24.54
N THR A 316 15.32 -17.82 23.52
CA THR A 316 16.64 -17.14 23.60
C THR A 316 16.55 -15.71 24.13
N SER A 317 15.45 -15.01 23.90
CA SER A 317 15.28 -13.59 24.27
C SER A 317 14.47 -13.36 25.54
N GLY A 318 13.81 -14.39 26.08
CA GLY A 318 12.89 -14.27 27.21
C GLY A 318 11.56 -13.57 26.86
N LYS A 319 11.26 -13.40 25.57
CA LYS A 319 9.97 -12.90 25.08
C LYS A 319 8.90 -14.00 25.14
N SER A 320 7.65 -13.60 24.95
CA SER A 320 6.49 -14.50 24.95
C SER A 320 5.54 -14.15 23.81
N LEU A 321 6.08 -14.07 22.58
CA LEU A 321 5.29 -13.86 21.37
C LEU A 321 4.43 -15.10 21.09
N GLY A 322 3.18 -14.88 20.68
CA GLY A 322 2.30 -15.97 20.24
C GLY A 322 2.66 -16.45 18.83
N CYS A 323 2.70 -17.77 18.62
CA CYS A 323 2.78 -18.35 17.28
C CYS A 323 1.58 -17.91 16.43
N VAL A 324 1.81 -17.64 15.15
CA VAL A 324 0.78 -17.09 14.26
C VAL A 324 -0.10 -18.20 13.72
N TYR A 325 0.48 -19.30 13.21
CA TYR A 325 -0.29 -20.28 12.46
C TYR A 325 -0.85 -21.39 13.35
N THR A 326 -2.18 -21.48 13.39
CA THR A 326 -2.89 -22.50 14.16
C THR A 326 -3.95 -23.23 13.33
N TYR A 327 -4.29 -24.44 13.76
CA TYR A 327 -5.42 -25.20 13.25
C TYR A 327 -6.19 -25.80 14.44
N GLY A 328 -7.49 -25.56 14.52
CA GLY A 328 -8.30 -25.96 15.69
C GLY A 328 -7.78 -25.35 17.01
N GLY A 329 -7.17 -24.16 16.96
CA GLY A 329 -6.56 -23.48 18.10
C GLY A 329 -5.21 -24.07 18.55
N GLN A 330 -4.66 -25.05 17.84
CA GLN A 330 -3.35 -25.64 18.13
C GLN A 330 -2.29 -25.09 17.18
N VAL A 331 -1.11 -24.78 17.70
CA VAL A 331 0.04 -24.36 16.90
C VAL A 331 0.43 -25.48 15.94
N ILE A 332 0.55 -25.15 14.66
CA ILE A 332 0.97 -26.10 13.62
C ILE A 332 2.48 -26.28 13.71
N ARG A 333 2.92 -27.52 13.88
CA ARG A 333 4.34 -27.90 14.03
C ARG A 333 4.81 -28.96 13.03
N ASP A 334 3.97 -29.38 12.10
CA ASP A 334 4.28 -30.46 11.17
C ASP A 334 3.85 -30.06 9.76
N SER A 335 4.81 -29.80 8.87
CA SER A 335 4.53 -29.43 7.48
C SER A 335 4.45 -30.62 6.53
N ARG A 336 4.68 -31.85 7.02
CA ARG A 336 4.65 -33.05 6.19
C ARG A 336 3.28 -33.28 5.59
N ASP A 337 3.22 -33.94 4.44
CA ASP A 337 1.96 -34.20 3.71
C ASP A 337 0.90 -34.93 4.55
N THR A 338 1.33 -35.72 5.55
CA THR A 338 0.42 -36.35 6.52
C THR A 338 -0.38 -35.37 7.37
N ASN A 339 0.05 -34.10 7.44
CA ASN A 339 -0.60 -33.00 8.15
C ASN A 339 -1.06 -31.87 7.21
N ALA A 340 -1.21 -32.17 5.91
CA ALA A 340 -1.59 -31.21 4.87
C ALA A 340 -2.84 -30.40 5.23
N VAL A 341 -3.90 -31.05 5.73
CA VAL A 341 -5.16 -30.37 6.09
C VAL A 341 -4.94 -29.25 7.09
N ALA A 342 -4.16 -29.49 8.15
CA ALA A 342 -3.91 -28.47 9.16
C ALA A 342 -3.08 -27.31 8.60
N CYS A 343 -2.13 -27.59 7.72
CA CYS A 343 -1.31 -26.55 7.09
C CYS A 343 -2.11 -25.73 6.09
N ASP A 344 -2.84 -26.38 5.18
CA ASP A 344 -3.56 -25.71 4.10
C ASP A 344 -4.78 -24.93 4.63
N GLN A 345 -5.32 -25.33 5.78
CA GLN A 345 -6.37 -24.62 6.49
C GLN A 345 -5.84 -23.82 7.69
N ALA A 346 -4.54 -23.50 7.70
CA ALA A 346 -3.94 -22.70 8.76
C ALA A 346 -4.66 -21.34 8.89
N ILE A 347 -4.86 -20.92 10.14
CA ILE A 347 -5.43 -19.62 10.48
C ILE A 347 -4.35 -18.79 11.16
N MET A 348 -4.24 -17.52 10.76
CA MET A 348 -3.46 -16.53 11.49
C MET A 348 -4.19 -16.16 12.79
N THR A 349 -3.56 -16.43 13.92
CA THR A 349 -4.10 -16.16 15.25
C THR A 349 -4.20 -14.64 15.46
N ALA A 350 -5.41 -14.15 15.69
CA ALA A 350 -5.66 -12.72 15.87
C ALA A 350 -4.82 -12.14 17.02
N GLY A 351 -4.12 -11.04 16.76
CA GLY A 351 -3.25 -10.35 17.72
C GLY A 351 -1.94 -11.07 18.05
N ALA A 352 -1.64 -12.22 17.41
CA ALA A 352 -0.33 -12.85 17.56
C ALA A 352 0.77 -11.98 16.94
N LYS A 353 1.85 -11.78 17.69
CA LYS A 353 3.03 -10.98 17.29
C LYS A 353 4.23 -11.82 16.89
N GLY A 354 4.04 -13.12 16.70
CA GLY A 354 5.08 -14.01 16.20
C GLY A 354 5.45 -13.73 14.76
N PHE A 355 6.49 -14.42 14.29
CA PHE A 355 6.90 -14.35 12.90
C PHE A 355 5.92 -15.12 12.00
N ARG A 356 5.76 -14.64 10.78
CA ARG A 356 4.81 -15.15 9.77
C ARG A 356 5.29 -14.80 8.37
N LEU A 357 4.76 -15.44 7.34
CA LEU A 357 4.81 -14.89 5.99
C LEU A 357 4.12 -13.51 5.93
N PRO A 358 4.61 -12.58 5.10
CA PRO A 358 3.85 -11.40 4.76
C PRO A 358 2.55 -11.80 4.06
N ILE A 359 1.52 -10.97 4.19
CA ILE A 359 0.38 -11.04 3.31
C ILE A 359 0.71 -10.30 2.00
N SER A 360 0.06 -10.66 0.89
CA SER A 360 0.41 -10.13 -0.44
C SER A 360 0.47 -8.59 -0.51
N LYS A 361 -0.49 -7.91 0.14
CA LYS A 361 -0.51 -6.43 0.23
C LYS A 361 0.61 -5.84 1.07
N GLU A 362 1.01 -6.50 2.16
CA GLU A 362 2.16 -6.07 2.95
C GLU A 362 3.46 -6.21 2.14
N TRP A 363 3.59 -7.32 1.40
CA TRP A 363 4.74 -7.57 0.55
C TRP A 363 4.88 -6.49 -0.54
N GLU A 364 3.79 -6.22 -1.27
CA GLU A 364 3.81 -5.25 -2.36
C GLU A 364 4.02 -3.81 -1.87
N MET A 365 3.37 -3.44 -0.77
CA MET A 365 3.61 -2.14 -0.15
C MET A 365 5.10 -1.96 0.16
N ALA A 366 5.69 -2.97 0.83
CA ALA A 366 7.10 -2.94 1.16
C ALA A 366 8.01 -2.93 -0.08
N ALA A 367 7.63 -3.60 -1.16
CA ALA A 367 8.37 -3.63 -2.42
C ALA A 367 8.31 -2.29 -3.17
N ARG A 368 7.19 -1.57 -3.08
CA ARG A 368 6.96 -0.30 -3.79
C ARG A 368 7.45 0.92 -3.06
N TYR A 369 7.67 0.83 -1.76
CA TYR A 369 7.91 1.97 -0.90
C TYR A 369 9.07 2.84 -1.41
N ILE A 370 8.82 4.16 -1.49
CA ILE A 370 9.85 5.19 -1.67
C ILE A 370 9.92 6.01 -0.38
N ASP A 371 8.83 6.70 -0.03
CA ASP A 371 8.74 7.51 1.20
C ASP A 371 7.34 7.52 1.83
N GLY A 372 6.40 6.72 1.29
CA GLY A 372 5.00 6.67 1.70
C GLY A 372 4.10 7.72 1.03
N ILE A 373 4.68 8.64 0.26
CA ILE A 373 3.99 9.62 -0.58
C ILE A 373 4.13 9.17 -2.04
N ASP A 374 5.37 9.04 -2.48
CA ASP A 374 5.75 8.47 -3.75
C ASP A 374 5.86 6.95 -3.62
N TRP A 375 5.42 6.26 -4.66
CA TRP A 375 5.45 4.82 -4.76
C TRP A 375 6.02 4.43 -6.10
N LEU A 376 6.73 3.30 -6.15
CA LEU A 376 7.13 2.74 -7.43
C LEU A 376 5.89 2.40 -8.27
N PRO A 377 5.87 2.77 -9.56
CA PRO A 377 4.85 2.30 -10.49
C PRO A 377 4.87 0.77 -10.60
N TYR A 378 3.77 0.21 -11.09
CA TYR A 378 3.55 -1.24 -11.08
C TYR A 378 4.58 -2.02 -11.90
N ASP A 379 5.10 -1.42 -12.97
CA ASP A 379 5.98 -1.97 -13.98
C ASP A 379 7.47 -1.82 -13.65
N HIS A 380 7.77 -1.57 -12.37
CA HIS A 380 9.12 -1.45 -11.84
C HIS A 380 9.56 -2.69 -11.08
N VAL A 381 10.88 -2.87 -10.99
CA VAL A 381 11.49 -3.72 -9.96
C VAL A 381 11.66 -2.92 -8.68
N SER A 382 11.71 -3.59 -7.53
CA SER A 382 11.85 -2.90 -6.24
C SER A 382 13.13 -2.06 -6.17
N GLY A 383 13.03 -0.84 -5.65
CA GLY A 383 14.12 0.13 -5.50
C GLY A 383 14.46 0.95 -6.75
N ASP A 384 14.14 0.48 -7.95
CA ASP A 384 14.57 1.15 -9.18
C ASP A 384 13.62 2.26 -9.63
N THR A 385 13.99 3.51 -9.35
CA THR A 385 13.25 4.71 -9.80
C THR A 385 13.71 5.24 -11.16
N SER A 386 14.64 4.56 -11.85
CA SER A 386 15.24 5.06 -13.11
C SER A 386 14.37 4.85 -14.35
N GLY A 387 13.41 3.93 -14.30
CA GLY A 387 12.47 3.64 -15.38
C GLY A 387 11.81 2.28 -15.19
N HIS A 388 10.83 1.97 -16.05
CA HIS A 388 10.10 0.71 -15.99
C HIS A 388 10.92 -0.43 -16.61
N CYS A 389 10.67 -1.66 -16.15
CA CYS A 389 11.26 -2.89 -16.70
C CYS A 389 10.25 -3.71 -17.51
N TYR A 390 9.03 -3.20 -17.70
CA TYR A 390 7.94 -3.77 -18.49
C TYR A 390 7.03 -2.64 -19.02
N PRO A 391 6.27 -2.80 -20.13
CA PRO A 391 6.43 -3.83 -21.16
C PRO A 391 7.71 -3.64 -21.97
N ASP A 392 8.09 -2.38 -22.20
CA ASP A 392 9.40 -2.00 -22.70
C ASP A 392 10.35 -1.78 -21.52
N VAL A 393 11.67 -1.85 -21.75
CA VAL A 393 12.67 -1.60 -20.71
C VAL A 393 13.25 -0.21 -20.93
N THR A 394 12.85 0.75 -20.09
CA THR A 394 13.44 2.11 -20.06
C THR A 394 14.36 2.30 -18.87
N SER A 395 14.27 1.44 -17.86
CA SER A 395 15.24 1.41 -16.76
C SER A 395 16.68 1.31 -17.28
N THR A 396 17.56 2.03 -16.59
CA THR A 396 19.01 1.95 -16.79
C THR A 396 19.72 1.22 -15.65
N ARG A 397 18.97 0.74 -14.64
CA ARG A 397 19.51 0.31 -13.34
C ARG A 397 18.89 -0.98 -12.78
N VAL A 398 18.08 -1.74 -13.52
CA VAL A 398 17.51 -3.02 -13.04
C VAL A 398 18.59 -3.92 -12.40
N GLY A 399 19.73 -4.06 -13.07
CA GLY A 399 20.84 -4.91 -12.60
C GLY A 399 21.55 -4.42 -11.33
N ASP A 400 21.30 -3.18 -10.87
CA ASP A 400 21.81 -2.67 -9.59
C ASP A 400 21.03 -3.25 -8.40
N TYR A 401 19.74 -3.58 -8.60
CA TYR A 401 18.81 -4.00 -7.54
C TYR A 401 18.48 -5.50 -7.59
N VAL A 402 18.61 -6.15 -8.74
CA VAL A 402 18.00 -7.46 -9.00
C VAL A 402 19.01 -8.49 -9.49
N TRP A 403 18.92 -9.72 -8.99
CA TRP A 403 19.48 -10.92 -9.63
C TRP A 403 18.42 -11.59 -10.51
N TYR A 404 18.58 -11.56 -11.82
CA TYR A 404 17.60 -12.02 -12.81
C TYR A 404 18.28 -12.67 -14.01
N ALA A 405 17.52 -13.16 -15.00
CA ALA A 405 18.03 -14.02 -16.07
C ALA A 405 19.31 -13.51 -16.76
N ASP A 406 19.42 -12.19 -17.00
CA ASP A 406 20.54 -11.62 -17.75
C ASP A 406 21.84 -11.54 -16.93
N ASN A 407 21.76 -11.47 -15.60
CA ASN A 407 22.92 -11.25 -14.74
C ASN A 407 23.16 -12.33 -13.69
N SER A 408 22.18 -13.22 -13.45
CA SER A 408 22.26 -14.25 -12.42
C SER A 408 23.14 -15.44 -12.83
N GLY A 409 23.35 -15.64 -14.13
CA GLY A 409 24.00 -16.85 -14.62
C GLY A 409 23.17 -18.12 -14.37
N ALA A 410 21.84 -18.00 -14.32
CA ALA A 410 20.90 -19.09 -14.07
C ALA A 410 21.06 -19.75 -12.68
N THR A 411 21.42 -18.96 -11.67
CA THR A 411 21.57 -19.42 -10.28
C THR A 411 21.17 -18.35 -9.27
N ILE A 412 20.91 -18.78 -8.04
CA ILE A 412 20.66 -17.90 -6.89
C ILE A 412 21.99 -17.32 -6.37
N HIS A 413 21.92 -16.15 -5.75
CA HIS A 413 23.09 -15.43 -5.22
C HIS A 413 22.92 -15.14 -3.74
N PRO A 414 24.02 -14.91 -2.99
CA PRO A 414 23.92 -14.50 -1.61
C PRO A 414 23.06 -13.25 -1.46
N VAL A 415 22.18 -13.27 -0.45
CA VAL A 415 21.26 -12.16 -0.18
C VAL A 415 22.02 -10.86 0.07
N ALA A 416 21.37 -9.72 -0.18
CA ALA A 416 21.92 -8.39 0.05
C ALA A 416 23.25 -8.10 -0.68
N THR A 417 23.45 -8.68 -1.86
CA THR A 417 24.59 -8.39 -2.75
C THR A 417 24.26 -7.39 -3.86
N LYS A 418 23.00 -6.94 -3.93
CA LYS A 418 22.49 -5.83 -4.75
C LYS A 418 22.12 -4.64 -3.86
N GLN A 419 21.67 -3.54 -4.47
CA GLN A 419 21.16 -2.38 -3.74
C GLN A 419 19.80 -2.70 -3.09
N PRO A 420 19.52 -2.18 -1.88
CA PRO A 420 18.19 -2.29 -1.29
C PRO A 420 17.22 -1.27 -1.91
N ASN A 421 15.93 -1.46 -1.65
CA ASN A 421 14.91 -0.44 -1.91
C ASN A 421 14.91 0.65 -0.81
N HIS A 422 13.96 1.59 -0.89
CA HIS A 422 13.92 2.73 0.02
C HIS A 422 13.44 2.40 1.45
N LEU A 423 12.98 1.16 1.74
CA LEU A 423 12.83 0.67 3.13
C LEU A 423 14.08 -0.01 3.66
N GLY A 424 15.13 -0.17 2.83
CA GLY A 424 16.29 -0.95 3.18
C GLY A 424 16.09 -2.46 2.96
N LEU A 425 15.14 -2.87 2.11
CA LEU A 425 14.88 -4.28 1.79
C LEU A 425 15.65 -4.69 0.53
N TYR A 426 16.31 -5.84 0.59
CA TYR A 426 17.05 -6.41 -0.53
C TYR A 426 16.23 -7.51 -1.20
N ASP A 427 16.51 -7.76 -2.47
CA ASP A 427 16.03 -8.94 -3.20
C ASP A 427 14.49 -9.08 -3.23
N MET A 428 13.75 -7.97 -3.06
CA MET A 428 12.29 -7.96 -3.23
C MET A 428 11.88 -8.25 -4.70
N SER A 429 12.80 -8.05 -5.66
CA SER A 429 12.64 -8.51 -7.04
C SER A 429 13.83 -9.40 -7.39
N GLY A 430 13.58 -10.54 -8.05
CA GLY A 430 14.60 -11.49 -8.47
C GLY A 430 15.10 -12.40 -7.35
N ASN A 431 16.29 -12.97 -7.54
CA ASN A 431 16.90 -13.99 -6.67
C ASN A 431 15.97 -15.20 -6.45
N VAL A 432 15.14 -15.23 -5.41
CA VAL A 432 14.04 -16.20 -5.28
C VAL A 432 12.67 -15.53 -5.21
N ALA A 433 11.67 -16.19 -5.79
CA ALA A 433 10.29 -15.77 -5.66
C ALA A 433 9.79 -16.11 -4.26
N GLU A 434 8.94 -15.27 -3.68
CA GLU A 434 8.66 -15.30 -2.25
C GLU A 434 7.20 -15.64 -1.93
N PHE A 435 7.01 -16.66 -1.08
CA PHE A 435 5.69 -17.05 -0.61
C PHE A 435 5.03 -15.95 0.25
N CYS A 436 3.78 -15.64 -0.06
CA CYS A 436 2.87 -14.92 0.82
C CYS A 436 1.86 -15.90 1.44
N PHE A 437 1.15 -15.47 2.49
CA PHE A 437 0.27 -16.38 3.24
C PHE A 437 -1.01 -16.78 2.48
N GLU A 438 -1.60 -15.84 1.74
CA GLU A 438 -2.95 -16.00 1.18
C GLU A 438 -3.01 -17.07 0.09
N ILE A 439 -4.23 -17.60 -0.08
CA ILE A 439 -4.60 -18.31 -1.30
C ILE A 439 -4.71 -17.27 -2.43
N HIS A 440 -4.11 -17.58 -3.58
CA HIS A 440 -4.13 -16.71 -4.74
C HIS A 440 -5.55 -16.63 -5.33
N ASN A 441 -6.03 -15.42 -5.64
CA ASN A 441 -7.43 -15.16 -6.03
C ASN A 441 -7.95 -15.93 -7.27
N LYS A 442 -7.06 -16.47 -8.11
CA LYS A 442 -7.39 -17.33 -9.27
C LYS A 442 -7.34 -18.84 -8.96
N SER A 443 -7.25 -19.22 -7.70
CA SER A 443 -7.16 -20.61 -7.25
C SER A 443 -7.83 -20.81 -5.90
N ASP A 444 -8.28 -22.03 -5.63
CA ASP A 444 -8.72 -22.44 -4.30
C ASP A 444 -7.60 -23.13 -3.50
N ASP A 445 -6.52 -23.56 -4.16
CA ASP A 445 -5.50 -24.43 -3.57
C ASP A 445 -4.08 -23.83 -3.59
N TYR A 446 -3.82 -22.85 -4.45
CA TYR A 446 -2.47 -22.31 -4.65
C TYR A 446 -2.24 -21.03 -3.83
N ARG A 447 -1.00 -20.85 -3.37
CA ARG A 447 -0.58 -19.71 -2.56
C ARG A 447 0.02 -18.61 -3.40
N VAL A 448 -0.11 -17.37 -2.95
CA VAL A 448 0.51 -16.23 -3.62
C VAL A 448 2.03 -16.32 -3.56
N LEU A 449 2.68 -16.01 -4.68
CA LEU A 449 4.13 -15.95 -4.86
C LEU A 449 4.50 -14.62 -5.53
N ARG A 450 5.51 -13.92 -5.02
CA ARG A 450 5.88 -12.55 -5.45
C ARG A 450 7.34 -12.43 -5.89
N GLY A 451 7.70 -11.30 -6.52
CA GLY A 451 9.08 -10.86 -6.75
C GLY A 451 9.84 -11.48 -7.92
N GLY A 452 9.42 -12.66 -8.37
CA GLY A 452 10.16 -13.39 -9.41
C GLY A 452 11.48 -13.96 -8.88
N HIS A 453 12.28 -14.56 -9.75
CA HIS A 453 13.47 -15.31 -9.32
C HIS A 453 14.61 -15.16 -10.33
N CYS A 454 15.73 -15.86 -10.12
CA CYS A 454 16.94 -15.75 -10.91
C CYS A 454 16.79 -16.06 -12.43
N PHE A 455 15.67 -16.65 -12.88
CA PHE A 455 15.35 -16.87 -14.29
C PHE A 455 14.32 -15.88 -14.87
N SER A 456 13.78 -14.99 -14.05
CA SER A 456 12.84 -13.98 -14.50
C SER A 456 13.53 -12.97 -15.43
N GLN A 457 12.82 -12.52 -16.45
CA GLN A 457 13.37 -11.65 -17.49
C GLN A 457 12.73 -10.25 -17.39
N THR A 458 13.49 -9.21 -17.72
CA THR A 458 12.91 -7.91 -18.03
C THR A 458 12.04 -7.99 -19.30
N ALA A 459 11.19 -7.00 -19.54
CA ALA A 459 10.13 -7.03 -20.55
C ALA A 459 9.09 -8.15 -20.34
N THR A 460 9.06 -8.74 -19.13
CA THR A 460 8.04 -9.69 -18.68
C THR A 460 7.52 -9.28 -17.31
N TYR A 461 6.40 -9.85 -16.87
CA TYR A 461 5.76 -9.47 -15.62
C TYR A 461 6.47 -9.98 -14.35
N PHE A 462 7.38 -10.96 -14.46
CA PHE A 462 7.79 -11.75 -13.30
C PHE A 462 8.60 -10.97 -12.25
N LEU A 463 9.32 -9.92 -12.65
CA LEU A 463 10.14 -9.11 -11.73
C LEU A 463 9.38 -7.93 -11.10
N LEU A 464 8.14 -7.71 -11.52
CA LEU A 464 7.38 -6.53 -11.15
C LEU A 464 6.99 -6.57 -9.67
N VAL A 465 7.12 -5.43 -9.00
CA VAL A 465 6.62 -5.22 -7.63
C VAL A 465 5.12 -5.54 -7.50
N SER A 466 4.40 -5.49 -8.61
CA SER A 466 2.96 -5.65 -8.71
C SER A 466 2.45 -7.03 -9.12
N TYR A 467 3.35 -7.91 -9.60
CA TYR A 467 2.93 -9.17 -10.18
C TYR A 467 2.75 -10.23 -9.11
N GLU A 468 1.55 -10.80 -9.09
CA GLU A 468 1.22 -12.01 -8.33
C GLU A 468 1.34 -13.24 -9.23
N ASN A 469 2.21 -14.15 -8.81
CA ASN A 469 2.23 -15.51 -9.29
C ASN A 469 1.64 -16.44 -8.23
N TRP A 470 1.56 -17.73 -8.52
CA TRP A 470 1.05 -18.71 -7.58
C TRP A 470 1.89 -19.98 -7.55
N ALA A 471 1.89 -20.65 -6.41
CA ALA A 471 2.62 -21.89 -6.19
C ALA A 471 1.80 -22.88 -5.37
N ASP A 472 1.94 -24.16 -5.69
CA ASP A 472 1.30 -25.24 -4.96
C ASP A 472 1.91 -25.30 -3.54
N PRO A 473 1.10 -25.34 -2.48
CA PRO A 473 1.60 -25.27 -1.11
C PRO A 473 2.44 -26.49 -0.71
N ALA A 474 2.35 -27.62 -1.42
CA ALA A 474 3.01 -28.87 -1.07
C ALA A 474 4.43 -29.01 -1.62
N TYR A 475 4.77 -28.32 -2.71
CA TYR A 475 6.01 -28.58 -3.44
C TYR A 475 7.08 -27.51 -3.23
N GLY A 476 8.31 -27.96 -2.99
CA GLY A 476 9.49 -27.13 -3.13
C GLY A 476 9.93 -27.04 -4.59
N VAL A 477 10.12 -25.82 -5.08
CA VAL A 477 10.54 -25.54 -6.45
C VAL A 477 11.82 -24.70 -6.41
N PHE A 478 12.74 -24.97 -7.33
CA PHE A 478 13.97 -24.19 -7.44
C PHE A 478 13.64 -22.72 -7.72
N GLY A 479 14.30 -21.83 -6.99
CA GLY A 479 14.06 -20.40 -7.07
C GLY A 479 12.80 -19.93 -6.36
N TYR A 480 12.08 -20.79 -5.60
CA TYR A 480 10.96 -20.38 -4.75
C TYR A 480 11.39 -20.51 -3.28
N GLY A 481 11.39 -19.39 -2.59
CA GLY A 481 11.73 -19.26 -1.17
C GLY A 481 10.73 -18.34 -0.47
N PHE A 482 11.17 -17.64 0.57
CA PHE A 482 10.33 -16.71 1.30
C PHE A 482 11.13 -15.70 2.12
N ARG A 483 10.49 -14.59 2.43
CA ARG A 483 10.81 -13.76 3.59
C ARG A 483 9.68 -13.80 4.60
N PHE A 484 9.90 -13.24 5.78
CA PHE A 484 8.94 -13.25 6.86
C PHE A 484 8.74 -11.85 7.45
N ALA A 485 7.62 -11.68 8.12
CA ALA A 485 7.15 -10.48 8.78
C ALA A 485 6.74 -10.78 10.23
N ALA A 486 6.53 -9.73 11.01
CA ALA A 486 5.95 -9.79 12.35
C ALA A 486 5.14 -8.52 12.63
N THR A 487 3.97 -8.65 13.24
CA THR A 487 3.13 -7.49 13.61
C THR A 487 3.77 -6.70 14.76
N LYS A 488 3.80 -5.37 14.68
CA LYS A 488 4.42 -4.49 15.69
C LYS A 488 3.69 -4.50 17.04
#